data_AF-A0A7J9F6L5-F1
#
_entry.id   AF-A0A7J9F6L5-F1
#
_cell.length_a   1.000
_cell.length_b   1.000
_cell.length_c   1.000
_cell.angle_alpha   90.00
_cell.angle_beta   90.00
_cell.angle_gamma   90.00
#
_symmetry.space_group_name_H-M   'P 1'
#
loop_
_entity.id
_entity.type
_entity.pdbx_description
1 polymer ?
#
loop_
_entity_poly.entity_id
_entity_poly.type
_entity_poly.pdbx_seq_one_letter_code
_entity_poly.pdbx_strand_id
1 'polypeptide(L)'
;ADSAALASGWTRYAHFGFAVIDQFDRENSKTLVTTEVFDVNGADWGFTSFLPLTELHNPKRGYLVNDACLVEAYVFTDRSIGFISHELIVKTDSGRLKTKESDCVKAAMDNQRTASTKAVEITNPSPTPPYCQIMKQVEKRLAALHVQVEEAQKERENMLAEGKEIFKSSKEMKMELEALEMQWAEYEAMAKVAEEEESIVLAEWGRIKDFISSIKGKI
;
A
#
# COMPACT_ATOMS: atom_id res chain seq x y z
N ALA A 1 -17.29 -12.43 -1.42
CA ALA A 1 -18.42 -12.47 -2.37
C ALA A 1 -18.53 -13.89 -2.88
N ASP A 2 -19.73 -14.45 -2.94
CA ASP A 2 -19.94 -15.82 -3.44
C ASP A 2 -19.86 -15.83 -4.97
N SER A 3 -18.92 -16.58 -5.54
CA SER A 3 -18.72 -16.66 -7.00
C SER A 3 -19.92 -17.28 -7.71
N ALA A 4 -20.69 -18.13 -7.01
CA ALA A 4 -21.90 -18.77 -7.55
C ALA A 4 -23.06 -17.80 -7.76
N ALA A 5 -23.01 -16.61 -7.14
CA ALA A 5 -24.02 -15.57 -7.28
C ALA A 5 -23.73 -14.55 -8.39
N LEU A 6 -22.60 -14.69 -9.11
CA LEU A 6 -22.18 -13.76 -10.15
C LEU A 6 -22.75 -14.14 -11.53
N ALA A 7 -23.10 -13.14 -12.33
CA ALA A 7 -23.62 -13.35 -13.68
C ALA A 7 -22.58 -14.05 -14.58
N SER A 8 -23.05 -14.86 -15.54
CA SER A 8 -22.20 -15.51 -16.53
C SER A 8 -21.29 -14.48 -17.23
N GLY A 9 -19.99 -14.76 -17.29
CA GLY A 9 -18.99 -13.87 -17.90
C GLY A 9 -18.44 -12.76 -16.98
N TRP A 10 -18.61 -12.88 -15.67
CA TRP A 10 -18.01 -11.94 -14.72
C TRP A 10 -16.47 -11.99 -14.77
N THR A 11 -15.86 -10.82 -14.60
CA THR A 11 -14.44 -10.69 -14.30
C THR A 11 -14.25 -9.75 -13.11
N ARG A 12 -13.25 -10.04 -12.27
CA ARG A 12 -12.91 -9.21 -11.10
C ARG A 12 -11.41 -9.06 -11.03
N TYR A 13 -10.96 -7.81 -11.08
CA TYR A 13 -9.58 -7.47 -10.79
C TYR A 13 -9.32 -7.53 -9.29
N ALA A 14 -8.20 -8.11 -8.88
CA ALA A 14 -7.68 -7.93 -7.54
C ALA A 14 -6.16 -7.85 -7.54
N HIS A 15 -5.65 -6.84 -6.83
CA HIS A 15 -4.30 -6.83 -6.33
C HIS A 15 -4.32 -7.41 -4.91
N PHE A 16 -3.63 -8.52 -4.70
CA PHE A 16 -3.65 -9.20 -3.42
C PHE A 16 -2.28 -9.74 -3.02
N GLY A 17 -2.14 -10.11 -1.76
CA GLY A 17 -0.91 -10.72 -1.27
C GLY A 17 -1.12 -11.45 0.03
N PHE A 18 -0.16 -12.30 0.36
CA PHE A 18 -0.08 -13.01 1.63
C PHE A 18 1.19 -12.61 2.35
N ALA A 19 1.14 -12.55 3.68
CA ALA A 19 2.30 -12.37 4.54
C ALA A 19 2.38 -13.50 5.57
N VAL A 20 3.54 -14.14 5.67
CA VAL A 20 3.88 -15.00 6.82
C VAL A 20 4.60 -14.12 7.85
N ILE A 21 3.96 -13.97 9.00
CA ILE A 21 4.35 -12.99 10.01
C ILE A 21 5.48 -13.54 10.88
N ASP A 22 6.57 -12.78 10.98
CA ASP A 22 7.54 -13.00 12.04
C ASP A 22 6.99 -12.39 13.34
N GLN A 23 6.60 -13.27 14.26
CA GLN A 23 5.95 -12.90 15.53
C GLN A 23 6.92 -12.29 16.55
N PHE A 24 8.24 -12.35 16.31
CA PHE A 24 9.23 -11.68 17.15
C PHE A 24 9.52 -10.27 16.66
N ASP A 25 9.58 -10.10 15.34
CA ASP A 25 9.78 -8.81 14.70
C ASP A 25 9.04 -8.75 13.37
N ARG A 26 7.93 -8.04 13.36
CA ARG A 26 7.02 -7.95 12.22
C ARG A 26 7.67 -7.34 10.97
N GLU A 27 8.74 -6.56 11.11
CA GLU A 27 9.48 -6.00 9.97
C GLU A 27 10.21 -7.09 9.16
N ASN A 28 10.49 -8.24 9.79
CA ASN A 28 11.09 -9.41 9.12
C ASN A 28 10.06 -10.35 8.49
N SER A 29 8.78 -9.98 8.48
CA SER A 29 7.73 -10.79 7.85
C SER A 29 7.98 -10.98 6.35
N LYS A 30 7.58 -12.14 5.82
CA LYS A 30 7.72 -12.43 4.39
C LYS A 30 6.40 -12.18 3.70
N THR A 31 6.39 -11.23 2.78
CA THR A 31 5.19 -10.84 2.02
C THR A 31 5.41 -11.08 0.54
N LEU A 32 4.48 -11.77 -0.10
CA LEU A 32 4.40 -11.86 -1.56
C LEU A 32 3.09 -11.25 -2.04
N VAL A 33 3.17 -10.47 -3.10
CA VAL A 33 2.03 -9.76 -3.69
C VAL A 33 1.95 -10.06 -5.17
N THR A 34 0.73 -10.14 -5.70
CA THR A 34 0.46 -10.30 -7.13
C THR A 34 -0.80 -9.54 -7.52
N THR A 35 -1.03 -9.44 -8.83
CA THR A 35 -2.20 -8.80 -9.42
C THR A 35 -2.80 -9.75 -10.44
N GLU A 36 -4.09 -10.04 -10.30
CA GLU A 36 -4.78 -10.95 -11.22
C GLU A 36 -6.19 -10.46 -11.56
N VAL A 37 -6.70 -10.99 -12.67
CA VAL A 37 -8.11 -10.88 -13.04
C VAL A 37 -8.73 -12.26 -12.87
N PHE A 38 -9.60 -12.38 -11.88
CA PHE A 38 -10.38 -13.57 -11.61
C PHE A 38 -11.58 -13.63 -12.55
N ASP A 39 -11.86 -14.83 -13.04
CA ASP A 39 -13.04 -15.13 -13.85
C ASP A 39 -13.57 -16.53 -13.53
N VAL A 40 -14.52 -17.02 -14.34
CA VAL A 40 -15.14 -18.34 -14.14
C VAL A 40 -14.13 -19.49 -14.29
N ASN A 41 -13.08 -19.32 -15.10
CA ASN A 41 -12.07 -20.36 -15.39
C ASN A 41 -10.83 -20.26 -14.48
N GLY A 42 -10.55 -19.06 -13.94
CA GLY A 42 -9.47 -18.77 -13.00
C GLY A 42 -10.03 -18.18 -11.70
N ALA A 43 -10.80 -18.99 -10.97
CA ALA A 43 -11.45 -18.57 -9.73
C ALA A 43 -10.49 -18.56 -8.52
N ASP A 44 -9.36 -19.27 -8.61
CA ASP A 44 -8.33 -19.35 -7.57
C ASP A 44 -6.95 -18.95 -8.09
N TRP A 45 -6.15 -18.33 -7.22
CA TRP A 45 -4.77 -17.95 -7.51
C TRP A 45 -3.94 -17.84 -6.23
N GLY A 46 -2.61 -17.95 -6.37
CA GLY A 46 -1.70 -17.88 -5.23
C GLY A 46 -0.25 -18.16 -5.61
N PHE A 47 0.55 -18.51 -4.60
CA PHE A 47 1.98 -18.81 -4.77
C PHE A 47 2.23 -20.29 -4.53
N THR A 48 2.74 -21.00 -5.54
CA THR A 48 3.09 -22.43 -5.43
C THR A 48 4.29 -22.67 -4.51
N SER A 49 5.11 -21.64 -4.31
CA SER A 49 6.20 -21.61 -3.33
C SER A 49 6.22 -20.23 -2.66
N PHE A 50 6.16 -20.21 -1.33
CA PHE A 50 6.06 -18.96 -0.54
C PHE A 50 7.22 -18.81 0.45
N LEU A 51 7.38 -19.77 1.35
CA LEU A 51 8.44 -19.81 2.37
C LEU A 51 9.02 -21.22 2.45
N PRO A 52 10.35 -21.39 2.38
CA PRO A 52 10.96 -22.70 2.58
C PRO A 52 10.62 -23.27 3.95
N LEU A 53 10.30 -24.57 4.02
CA LEU A 53 10.01 -25.23 5.30
C LEU A 53 11.19 -25.15 6.27
N THR A 54 12.42 -25.13 5.76
CA THR A 54 13.62 -24.94 6.58
C THR A 54 13.69 -23.56 7.23
N GLU A 55 13.13 -22.54 6.58
CA GLU A 55 13.03 -21.18 7.12
C GLU A 55 11.85 -21.04 8.08
N LEU A 56 10.70 -21.63 7.75
CA LEU A 56 9.51 -21.66 8.61
C LEU A 56 9.78 -22.30 9.98
N HIS A 57 10.51 -23.42 10.01
CA HIS A 57 10.83 -24.15 11.25
C HIS A 57 12.09 -23.63 11.98
N ASN A 58 12.73 -22.57 11.48
CA ASN A 58 13.92 -22.05 12.13
C ASN A 58 13.53 -21.36 13.45
N PRO A 59 13.96 -21.86 14.63
CA PRO A 59 13.56 -21.29 15.92
C PRO A 59 14.13 -19.88 16.16
N LYS A 60 15.08 -19.43 15.33
CA LYS A 60 15.60 -18.05 15.36
C LYS A 60 14.72 -17.07 14.57
N ARG A 61 13.75 -17.57 13.82
CA ARG A 61 12.77 -16.78 13.06
C ARG A 61 11.43 -16.89 13.77
N GLY A 62 10.70 -15.79 13.89
CA GLY A 62 9.41 -15.80 14.61
C GLY A 62 8.23 -16.33 13.80
N TYR A 63 8.45 -17.02 12.68
CA TYR A 63 7.37 -17.49 11.81
C TYR A 63 6.51 -18.59 12.45
N LEU A 64 7.08 -19.40 13.34
CA LEU A 64 6.39 -20.47 14.04
C LEU A 64 6.61 -20.32 15.56
N VAL A 65 5.53 -20.03 16.29
CA VAL A 65 5.55 -19.88 17.75
C VAL A 65 4.47 -20.78 18.33
N ASN A 66 4.84 -21.68 19.24
CA ASN A 66 3.92 -22.69 19.81
C ASN A 66 3.18 -23.51 18.73
N ASP A 67 3.92 -23.97 17.71
CA ASP A 67 3.38 -24.68 16.54
C ASP A 67 2.27 -23.92 15.78
N ALA A 68 2.19 -22.60 15.95
CA ALA A 68 1.26 -21.73 15.24
C ALA A 68 2.01 -20.76 14.32
N CYS A 69 1.59 -20.74 13.05
CA CYS A 69 2.05 -19.81 12.02
C CYS A 69 0.95 -18.78 11.75
N LEU A 70 1.31 -17.50 11.82
CA LEU A 70 0.38 -16.40 11.54
C LEU A 70 0.52 -15.98 10.07
N VAL A 71 -0.60 -16.07 9.34
CA VAL A 71 -0.68 -15.66 7.94
C VAL A 71 -1.71 -14.55 7.80
N GLU A 72 -1.33 -13.48 7.12
CA GLU A 72 -2.21 -12.36 6.79
C GLU A 72 -2.45 -12.27 5.30
N ALA A 73 -3.65 -11.84 4.92
CA ALA A 73 -4.06 -11.67 3.53
C ALA A 73 -4.52 -10.23 3.29
N TYR A 74 -4.03 -9.63 2.21
CA TYR A 74 -4.41 -8.28 1.78
C TYR A 74 -5.06 -8.36 0.41
N VAL A 75 -6.18 -7.66 0.22
CA VAL A 75 -6.95 -7.69 -1.03
C VAL A 75 -7.43 -6.29 -1.36
N PHE A 76 -7.18 -5.85 -2.59
CA PHE A 76 -7.60 -4.57 -3.13
C PHE A 76 -8.23 -4.80 -4.51
N THR A 77 -9.45 -4.30 -4.72
CA THR A 77 -10.21 -4.52 -5.96
C THR A 77 -10.29 -3.28 -6.85
N ASP A 78 -9.70 -2.17 -6.41
CA ASP A 78 -9.65 -0.92 -7.19
C ASP A 78 -8.47 -0.98 -8.18
N ARG A 79 -8.71 -0.58 -9.43
CA ARG A 79 -7.69 -0.47 -10.49
C ARG A 79 -6.91 0.85 -10.42
N SER A 80 -7.33 1.78 -9.57
CA SER A 80 -6.62 3.05 -9.32
C SER A 80 -5.27 2.78 -8.64
N ILE A 81 -4.18 2.91 -9.41
CA ILE A 81 -2.74 2.93 -9.04
C ILE A 81 -2.44 2.43 -7.62
N GLY A 82 -2.00 1.17 -7.57
CA GLY A 82 -1.69 0.45 -6.35
C GLY A 82 -0.48 0.99 -5.59
N PHE A 83 -0.56 0.88 -4.27
CA PHE A 83 0.60 0.62 -3.43
C PHE A 83 0.16 -0.32 -2.31
N ILE A 84 0.23 -1.63 -2.55
CA ILE A 84 0.58 -2.53 -1.45
C ILE A 84 2.09 -2.33 -1.23
N SER A 85 2.50 -1.15 -0.77
CA SER A 85 3.84 -0.98 -0.24
C SER A 85 3.90 -1.75 1.08
N HIS A 86 5.00 -2.47 1.32
CA HIS A 86 5.28 -3.15 2.59
C HIS A 86 4.98 -2.25 3.80
N GLU A 87 5.17 -0.94 3.63
CA GLU A 87 4.89 0.08 4.63
C GLU A 87 3.39 0.33 4.94
N LEU A 88 2.47 0.18 3.98
CA LEU A 88 1.02 0.32 4.23
C LEU A 88 0.47 -0.88 5.01
N ILE A 89 0.98 -2.07 4.70
CA ILE A 89 0.69 -3.32 5.43
C ILE A 89 1.12 -3.19 6.90
N VAL A 90 2.36 -2.77 7.17
CA VAL A 90 2.88 -2.66 8.54
C VAL A 90 2.14 -1.56 9.35
N LYS A 91 1.70 -0.47 8.72
CA LYS A 91 0.98 0.64 9.38
C LYS A 91 -0.46 0.29 9.79
N THR A 92 -1.14 -0.60 9.07
CA THR A 92 -2.56 -0.89 9.30
C THR A 92 -2.81 -1.58 10.66
N ASP A 93 -1.83 -2.32 11.17
CA ASP A 93 -1.96 -3.01 12.47
C ASP A 93 -1.37 -2.23 13.65
N SER A 94 -0.37 -1.37 13.43
CA SER A 94 0.17 -0.51 14.49
C SER A 94 -0.92 0.40 15.08
N GLY A 95 -1.82 0.93 14.23
CA GLY A 95 -2.96 1.75 14.68
C GLY A 95 -4.00 1.00 15.53
N ARG A 96 -4.19 -0.31 15.30
CA ARG A 96 -5.14 -1.14 16.08
C ARG A 96 -4.55 -1.69 17.38
N LEU A 97 -3.22 -1.77 17.50
CA LEU A 97 -2.56 -2.26 18.71
C LEU A 97 -2.37 -1.15 19.77
N LYS A 98 -2.10 0.09 19.36
CA LYS A 98 -1.90 1.22 20.29
C LYS A 98 -3.14 1.57 21.13
N THR A 99 -4.34 1.21 20.69
CA THR A 99 -5.58 1.39 21.46
C THR A 99 -5.77 0.35 22.57
N LYS A 100 -5.03 -0.76 22.57
CA LYS A 100 -5.06 -1.76 23.65
C LYS A 100 -3.87 -1.65 24.61
N GLU A 101 -2.71 -1.19 24.14
CA GLU A 101 -1.51 -1.00 24.97
C GLU A 101 -1.62 0.17 25.97
N SER A 102 -2.33 1.26 25.63
CA SER A 102 -2.52 2.37 26.57
C SER A 102 -3.31 1.97 27.82
N ASP A 103 -4.17 0.97 27.70
CA ASP A 103 -5.10 0.57 28.74
C ASP A 103 -4.44 -0.41 29.73
N CYS A 104 -3.51 -1.27 29.26
CA CYS A 104 -2.81 -2.22 30.14
C CYS A 104 -1.56 -1.63 30.83
N VAL A 105 -0.87 -0.63 30.25
CA VAL A 105 0.27 0.04 30.91
C VAL A 105 -0.18 0.87 32.12
N LYS A 106 -1.37 1.49 32.06
CA LYS A 106 -1.91 2.28 33.18
C LYS A 106 -2.25 1.40 34.39
N ALA A 107 -2.75 0.18 34.18
CA ALA A 107 -3.11 -0.76 35.25
C ALA A 107 -1.90 -1.37 35.97
N ALA A 108 -0.73 -1.43 35.32
CA ALA A 108 0.48 -2.03 35.90
C ALA A 108 1.28 -1.06 36.81
N MET A 109 1.19 0.26 36.58
CA MET A 109 1.98 1.25 37.32
C MET A 109 1.42 1.63 38.71
N ASP A 110 0.14 1.36 38.98
CA ASP A 110 -0.47 1.71 40.28
C ASP A 110 -0.16 0.70 41.42
N ASN A 111 0.49 -0.44 41.12
CA ASN A 111 0.69 -1.54 42.08
C ASN A 111 2.13 -1.71 42.63
N GLN A 112 3.09 -0.84 42.30
CA GLN A 112 4.45 -0.89 42.87
C GLN A 112 4.86 0.42 43.52
N ARG A 113 4.47 0.62 44.78
CA ARG A 113 5.10 1.62 45.66
C ARG A 113 5.22 1.10 47.09
N THR A 114 6.45 0.77 47.51
CA THR A 114 7.06 0.77 48.87
C THR A 114 8.24 -0.22 48.90
N ALA A 115 9.38 -0.07 49.60
CA ALA A 115 9.96 0.98 50.44
C ALA A 115 11.50 0.82 50.53
N SER A 116 12.19 1.95 50.71
CA SER A 116 13.50 2.26 51.37
C SER A 116 14.53 1.17 51.70
N THR A 117 15.83 1.43 51.46
CA THR A 117 16.92 1.28 52.47
C THR A 117 18.16 2.11 52.05
N LYS A 118 18.77 2.83 53.01
CA LYS A 118 19.90 3.77 52.86
C LYS A 118 21.26 3.06 52.69
N ALA A 119 22.19 3.69 51.96
CA ALA A 119 23.58 3.25 51.78
C ALA A 119 24.55 3.96 52.76
N VAL A 120 25.56 3.23 53.22
CA VAL A 120 26.70 3.71 54.02
C VAL A 120 27.95 3.67 53.12
N GLU A 121 28.68 4.77 53.07
CA GLU A 121 29.95 4.93 52.32
C GLU A 121 31.15 4.40 53.08
N ILE A 122 32.06 3.70 52.39
CA ILE A 122 33.50 3.66 52.71
C ILE A 122 34.29 3.79 51.41
N THR A 123 35.16 4.80 51.38
CA THR A 123 36.10 5.20 50.34
C THR A 123 37.35 4.32 50.30
N ASN A 124 37.84 4.00 49.09
CA ASN A 124 39.25 4.00 48.70
C ASN A 124 39.40 3.89 47.16
N PRO A 125 40.38 4.57 46.52
CA PRO A 125 40.49 4.62 45.06
C PRO A 125 41.24 3.40 44.50
N SER A 126 40.52 2.54 43.79
CA SER A 126 41.06 1.41 43.02
C SER A 126 41.50 1.86 41.62
N PRO A 127 42.54 1.27 41.01
CA PRO A 127 42.85 1.47 39.59
C PRO A 127 41.61 1.09 38.77
N THR A 128 41.22 1.95 37.83
CA THR A 128 39.98 1.80 37.06
C THR A 128 39.94 0.41 36.40
N PRO A 129 38.96 -0.46 36.73
CA PRO A 129 38.90 -1.81 36.19
C PRO A 129 38.73 -1.79 34.66
N PRO A 130 39.23 -2.81 33.92
CA PRO A 130 39.05 -2.96 32.46
C PRO A 130 37.59 -2.78 32.00
N TYR A 131 36.65 -3.12 32.88
CA TYR A 131 35.21 -2.93 32.71
C TYR A 131 34.78 -1.47 32.49
N CYS A 132 35.36 -0.49 33.19
CA CYS A 132 35.01 0.92 33.02
C CYS A 132 35.35 1.47 31.64
N GLN A 133 36.37 0.92 30.99
CA GLN A 133 36.79 1.35 29.65
C GLN A 133 35.88 0.77 28.57
N ILE A 134 35.43 -0.47 28.76
CA ILE A 134 34.38 -1.11 27.94
C ILE A 134 33.06 -0.36 28.09
N MET A 135 32.65 -0.01 29.32
CA MET A 135 31.43 0.74 29.58
C MET A 135 31.43 2.10 28.88
N LYS A 136 32.51 2.87 28.97
CA LYS A 136 32.66 4.15 28.24
C LYS A 136 32.56 3.98 26.71
N GLN A 137 33.08 2.88 26.17
CA GLN A 137 33.00 2.60 24.74
C GLN A 137 31.58 2.20 24.32
N VAL A 138 30.87 1.43 25.16
CA VAL A 138 29.47 1.03 24.94
C VAL A 138 28.56 2.26 25.03
N GLU A 139 28.74 3.11 26.03
CA GLU A 139 27.99 4.37 26.18
C GLU A 139 28.17 5.28 24.95
N LYS A 140 29.41 5.41 24.46
CA LYS A 140 29.70 6.19 23.25
C LYS A 140 29.00 5.60 22.01
N ARG A 141 29.00 4.28 21.85
CA ARG A 141 28.30 3.61 20.75
C ARG A 141 26.78 3.74 20.87
N LEU A 142 26.25 3.66 22.08
CA LEU A 142 24.81 3.80 22.35
C LEU A 142 24.34 5.23 22.05
N ALA A 143 25.12 6.24 22.43
CA ALA A 143 24.84 7.64 22.09
C ALA A 143 24.88 7.88 20.58
N ALA A 144 25.88 7.33 19.88
CA ALA A 144 25.96 7.43 18.42
C ALA A 144 24.77 6.73 17.72
N LEU A 145 24.34 5.58 18.24
CA LEU A 145 23.19 4.86 17.70
C LEU A 145 21.88 5.64 17.92
N HIS A 146 21.72 6.30 19.06
CA HIS A 146 20.55 7.14 19.34
C HIS A 146 20.40 8.26 18.31
N VAL A 147 21.50 8.97 18.02
CA VAL A 147 21.51 10.04 17.01
C VAL A 147 21.10 9.51 15.63
N GLN A 148 21.65 8.36 15.23
CA GLN A 148 21.29 7.75 13.94
C GLN A 148 19.82 7.34 13.87
N VAL A 149 19.23 6.86 14.97
CA VAL A 149 17.82 6.50 15.03
C VAL A 149 16.93 7.73 14.92
N GLU A 150 17.27 8.83 15.61
CA GLU A 150 16.53 10.10 15.50
C GLU A 150 16.60 10.68 14.08
N GLU A 151 17.78 10.66 13.45
CA GLU A 151 17.94 11.09 12.05
C GLU A 151 17.12 10.24 11.09
N ALA A 152 17.19 8.91 11.21
CA ALA A 152 16.42 7.99 10.37
C ALA A 152 14.90 8.15 10.58
N GLN A 153 14.45 8.44 11.80
CA GLN A 153 13.04 8.73 12.07
C GLN A 153 12.60 10.01 11.38
N LYS A 154 13.43 11.06 11.42
CA LYS A 154 13.14 12.33 10.74
C LYS A 154 13.09 12.17 9.22
N GLU A 155 14.01 11.40 8.64
CA GLU A 155 13.99 11.08 7.21
C GLU A 155 12.72 10.33 6.81
N ARG A 156 12.30 9.34 7.61
CA ARG A 156 11.05 8.62 7.39
C ARG A 156 9.83 9.53 7.44
N GLU A 157 9.77 10.44 8.40
CA GLU A 157 8.67 11.41 8.50
C GLU A 157 8.64 12.35 7.29
N ASN A 158 9.80 12.78 6.80
CA ASN A 158 9.89 13.59 5.58
C ASN A 158 9.38 12.82 4.36
N MET A 159 9.83 11.59 4.14
CA MET A 159 9.34 10.75 3.05
C MET A 159 7.82 10.51 3.14
N LEU A 160 7.28 10.36 4.36
CA LEU A 160 5.85 10.22 4.56
C LEU A 160 5.08 11.50 4.20
N ALA A 161 5.64 12.67 4.50
CA ALA A 161 5.03 13.95 4.13
C ALA A 161 5.05 14.14 2.61
N GLU A 162 6.18 13.89 1.95
CA GLU A 162 6.31 13.93 0.49
C GLU A 162 5.32 12.98 -0.20
N GLY A 163 5.20 11.75 0.31
CA GLY A 163 4.24 10.77 -0.22
C GLY A 163 2.77 11.23 -0.13
N LYS A 164 2.39 11.97 0.92
CA LYS A 164 1.04 12.54 1.05
C LYS A 164 0.77 13.62 0.01
N GLU A 165 1.75 14.47 -0.26
CA GLU A 165 1.62 15.51 -1.29
C GLU A 165 1.53 14.89 -2.69
N ILE A 166 2.33 13.85 -2.98
CA ILE A 166 2.23 13.10 -4.24
C ILE A 166 0.84 12.49 -4.39
N PHE A 167 0.29 11.87 -3.34
CA PHE A 167 -1.06 11.30 -3.39
C PHE A 167 -2.13 12.36 -3.66
N LYS A 168 -2.02 13.52 -3.00
CA LYS A 168 -2.94 14.63 -3.22
C LYS A 168 -2.88 15.13 -4.67
N SER A 169 -1.69 15.39 -5.18
CA SER A 169 -1.48 15.80 -6.57
C SER A 169 -2.00 14.73 -7.56
N SER A 170 -1.76 13.45 -7.28
CA SER A 170 -2.29 12.35 -8.10
C SER A 170 -3.81 12.33 -8.14
N LYS A 171 -4.47 12.60 -7.01
CA LYS A 171 -5.93 12.70 -6.94
C LYS A 171 -6.45 13.88 -7.75
N GLU A 172 -5.77 15.03 -7.72
CA GLU A 172 -6.13 16.21 -8.52
C GLU A 172 -6.00 15.93 -10.02
N MET A 173 -4.87 15.35 -10.46
CA MET A 173 -4.68 14.95 -11.86
C MET A 173 -5.74 13.96 -12.34
N LYS A 174 -6.19 13.04 -11.48
CA LYS A 174 -7.26 12.10 -11.82
C LYS A 174 -8.58 12.84 -12.10
N MET A 175 -8.94 13.82 -11.27
CA MET A 175 -10.14 14.63 -11.49
C MET A 175 -10.05 15.47 -12.76
N GLU A 176 -8.87 16.02 -13.08
CA GLU A 176 -8.64 16.75 -14.33
C GLU A 176 -8.78 15.85 -15.56
N LEU A 177 -8.28 14.62 -15.49
CA LEU A 177 -8.41 13.64 -16.57
C LEU A 177 -9.89 13.27 -16.81
N GLU A 178 -10.63 12.99 -15.74
CA GLU A 178 -12.08 12.72 -15.82
C GLU A 178 -12.87 13.90 -16.42
N ALA A 179 -12.47 15.14 -16.10
CA ALA A 179 -13.08 16.33 -16.70
C ALA A 179 -12.78 16.47 -18.20
N LEU A 180 -11.55 16.17 -18.62
CA LEU A 180 -11.15 16.19 -20.04
C LEU A 180 -11.85 15.10 -20.85
N GLU A 181 -12.03 13.90 -20.29
CA GLU A 181 -12.80 12.83 -20.92
C GLU A 181 -14.25 13.27 -21.19
N MET A 182 -14.87 13.99 -20.25
CA MET A 182 -16.21 14.54 -20.42
C MET A 182 -16.26 15.59 -21.54
N GLN A 183 -15.27 16.49 -21.61
CA GLN A 183 -15.19 17.46 -22.71
C GLN A 183 -14.98 16.80 -24.07
N TRP A 184 -14.14 15.76 -24.13
CA TRP A 184 -13.89 15.03 -25.37
C TRP A 184 -15.17 14.39 -25.91
N ALA A 185 -16.02 13.85 -25.03
CA ALA A 185 -17.31 13.29 -25.42
C ALA A 185 -18.24 14.33 -26.07
N GLU A 186 -18.25 15.58 -25.57
CA GLU A 186 -19.01 16.68 -26.18
C GLU A 186 -18.48 17.03 -27.57
N TYR A 187 -17.15 17.12 -27.72
CA TYR A 187 -16.51 17.36 -29.02
C TYR A 187 -16.83 16.25 -30.04
N GLU A 188 -16.80 14.99 -29.61
CA GLU A 188 -17.11 13.86 -30.46
C GLU A 188 -18.58 13.90 -30.93
N ALA A 189 -19.50 14.31 -30.06
CA ALA A 189 -20.91 14.50 -30.43
C ALA A 189 -21.06 15.63 -31.45
N MET A 190 -20.38 16.76 -31.27
CA MET A 190 -20.40 17.88 -32.22
C MET A 190 -19.83 17.49 -33.59
N ALA A 191 -18.75 16.70 -33.62
CA ALA A 191 -18.15 16.23 -34.86
C ALA A 191 -19.12 15.35 -35.67
N LYS A 192 -19.85 14.45 -35.00
CA LYS A 192 -20.85 13.59 -35.66
C LYS A 192 -21.99 14.40 -36.29
N VAL A 193 -22.48 15.44 -35.60
CA VAL A 193 -23.49 16.34 -36.15
C VAL A 193 -22.97 17.06 -37.40
N ALA A 194 -21.72 17.56 -37.35
CA ALA A 194 -21.12 18.23 -38.50
C ALA A 194 -20.94 17.29 -39.70
N GLU A 195 -20.53 16.03 -39.48
CA GLU A 195 -20.43 15.02 -40.53
C GLU A 195 -21.80 14.68 -41.16
N GLU A 196 -22.86 14.60 -40.34
CA GLU A 196 -24.23 14.40 -40.83
C GLU A 196 -24.71 15.59 -41.67
N GLU A 197 -24.46 16.82 -41.23
CA GLU A 197 -24.77 18.03 -41.99
C GLU A 197 -24.03 18.06 -43.34
N GLU A 198 -22.74 17.74 -43.36
CA GLU A 198 -21.94 17.66 -44.59
C GLU A 198 -22.51 16.60 -45.55
N SER A 199 -22.91 15.44 -45.02
CA SER A 199 -23.55 14.37 -45.80
C SER A 199 -24.85 14.84 -46.47
N ILE A 200 -25.68 15.59 -45.74
CA ILE A 200 -26.94 16.15 -46.25
C ILE A 200 -26.65 17.15 -47.39
N VAL A 201 -25.69 18.05 -47.18
CA VAL A 201 -25.31 19.06 -48.19
C VAL A 201 -24.80 18.39 -49.47
N LEU A 202 -23.94 17.38 -49.34
CA LEU A 202 -23.43 16.61 -50.49
C LEU A 202 -24.54 15.88 -51.25
N ALA A 203 -25.52 15.32 -50.53
CA ALA A 203 -26.67 14.67 -51.14
C ALA A 203 -27.56 15.64 -51.92
N GLU A 204 -27.82 16.83 -51.36
CA GLU A 204 -28.57 17.90 -52.05
C GLU A 204 -27.82 18.39 -53.30
N TRP A 205 -26.51 18.61 -53.19
CA TRP A 205 -25.69 19.00 -54.33
C TRP A 205 -25.74 17.95 -55.45
N GLY A 206 -25.72 16.66 -55.11
CA GLY A 206 -25.92 15.56 -56.05
C GLY A 206 -27.26 15.67 -56.79
N ARG A 207 -28.37 15.85 -56.05
CA ARG A 207 -29.72 16.03 -56.64
C ARG A 207 -29.78 17.21 -57.61
N ILE A 208 -29.18 18.34 -57.23
CA ILE A 208 -29.14 19.55 -58.09
C ILE A 208 -28.35 19.27 -59.37
N LYS A 209 -27.20 18.59 -59.27
CA LYS A 209 -26.36 18.25 -60.42
C LYS A 209 -27.08 17.32 -61.40
N ASP A 210 -27.82 16.34 -60.90
CA ASP A 210 -28.62 15.41 -61.71
C ASP A 210 -29.76 16.16 -62.42
N PHE A 211 -30.45 17.05 -61.71
CA PHE A 211 -31.50 17.91 -62.29
C PHE A 211 -30.98 18.77 -63.44
N ILE A 212 -29.85 19.47 -63.24
CA ILE A 212 -29.21 20.28 -64.29
C ILE A 212 -28.85 19.42 -65.50
N SER A 213 -28.32 18.22 -65.26
CA SER A 213 -27.96 17.28 -66.33
C SER A 213 -29.19 16.84 -67.13
N SER A 214 -30.34 16.60 -66.47
CA SER A 214 -31.59 16.27 -67.15
C SER A 214 -32.14 17.40 -68.03
N ILE A 215 -31.91 18.67 -67.69
CA ILE A 215 -32.35 19.81 -68.52
C ILE A 215 -31.50 19.88 -69.79
N LYS A 216 -30.17 19.74 -69.65
CA LYS A 216 -29.24 19.83 -70.79
C LYS A 216 -29.46 18.74 -71.84
N GLY A 217 -29.94 17.55 -71.45
CA GLY A 217 -30.24 16.47 -72.39
C GLY A 217 -31.58 16.61 -73.14
N LYS A 218 -32.40 17.61 -72.79
CA LYS A 218 -33.72 17.87 -73.41
C LYS A 218 -33.74 19.07 -74.37
N ILE A 219 -32.62 19.76 -74.51
CA ILE A 219 -32.38 20.88 -75.45
C ILE A 219 -31.48 20.35 -76.56
#